data_AF-A0A2T6DRN3-F1
#
_entry.id   AF-A0A2T6DRN3-F1
#
_cell.length_a   1.000
_cell.length_b   1.000
_cell.length_c   1.000
_cell.angle_alpha   90.00
_cell.angle_beta   90.00
_cell.angle_gamma   90.00
#
_symmetry.space_group_name_H-M   'P 1'
#
loop_
_entity.id
_entity.type
_entity.pdbx_description
1 polymer ?
#
loop_
_entity_poly.entity_id
_entity_poly.type
_entity_poly.pdbx_seq_one_letter_code
_entity_poly.pdbx_strand_id
1 'polypeptide(L)'
;MNACSCAPRPAWRTAAFAAAAVLALAFAGCASTVPTAAPRSAVSPETALTLAQITARSVGGQVFTVAPTGSMKPTLDESSVVAVEKVAFSELRQGDIVIYRSVSGFPIVHRLYEHHGDSWLVLGDNNGTVDREAVTAANFVGRVCAIFYTSSGAGTAAATAFAQR
;
A
#
# COMPACT_ATOMS: atom_id res chain seq x y z
N MET A 1 28.79 31.80 -47.79
CA MET A 1 30.14 32.11 -47.28
C MET A 1 30.12 33.51 -46.70
N ASN A 2 30.61 33.62 -45.47
CA ASN A 2 31.09 34.79 -44.74
C ASN A 2 30.11 35.78 -44.10
N ALA A 3 30.22 35.78 -42.77
CA ALA A 3 29.74 36.72 -41.76
C ALA A 3 30.34 38.14 -41.92
N CYS A 4 29.69 39.14 -41.30
CA CYS A 4 30.28 39.92 -40.20
C CYS A 4 29.34 41.06 -39.73
N SER A 5 28.91 40.94 -38.47
CA SER A 5 28.88 41.92 -37.38
C SER A 5 29.05 43.42 -37.68
N CYS A 6 28.17 44.26 -37.11
CA CYS A 6 28.48 45.16 -35.98
C CYS A 6 27.36 46.20 -35.77
N ALA A 7 26.86 46.28 -34.53
CA ALA A 7 25.95 47.33 -34.07
C ALA A 7 26.70 48.64 -33.76
N PRO A 8 25.96 49.76 -33.62
CA PRO A 8 26.10 50.54 -32.39
C PRO A 8 24.75 50.96 -31.80
N ARG A 9 24.66 50.91 -30.47
CA ARG A 9 23.63 51.58 -29.65
C ARG A 9 23.99 53.07 -29.53
N PRO A 10 23.01 53.98 -29.42
CA PRO A 10 22.74 54.57 -28.10
C PRO A 10 21.23 54.75 -27.84
N ALA A 11 20.73 54.35 -26.67
CA ALA A 11 20.60 55.18 -25.47
C ALA A 11 19.61 56.33 -25.65
N TRP A 12 18.36 56.10 -25.24
CA TRP A 12 17.50 57.18 -24.76
C TRP A 12 16.33 56.61 -23.92
N ARG A 13 16.16 57.24 -22.75
CA ARG A 13 14.94 57.39 -21.94
C ARG A 13 14.55 56.29 -20.95
N THR A 14 15.00 56.55 -19.73
CA THR A 14 14.21 56.48 -18.49
C THR A 14 12.71 56.72 -18.70
N ALA A 15 11.86 55.80 -18.27
CA ALA A 15 10.53 56.10 -17.77
C ALA A 15 9.95 54.94 -16.94
N ALA A 16 9.49 55.31 -15.75
CA ALA A 16 8.43 54.69 -14.96
C ALA A 16 8.69 53.31 -14.33
N PHE A 17 9.08 53.37 -13.06
CA PHE A 17 8.57 52.47 -12.04
C PHE A 17 7.03 52.51 -12.07
N ALA A 18 6.40 51.42 -12.49
CA ALA A 18 5.00 51.15 -12.20
C ALA A 18 4.95 49.78 -11.51
N ALA A 19 4.71 49.82 -10.20
CA ALA A 19 4.49 48.67 -9.36
C ALA A 19 3.26 47.90 -9.84
N ALA A 20 3.48 46.74 -10.47
CA ALA A 20 2.44 45.74 -10.67
C ALA A 20 2.67 44.62 -9.64
N ALA A 21 2.26 44.88 -8.40
CA ALA A 21 2.06 43.85 -7.41
C ALA A 21 0.80 43.05 -7.79
N VAL A 22 0.95 42.03 -8.63
CA VAL A 22 -0.12 41.05 -8.87
C VAL A 22 0.23 39.79 -8.09
N LEU A 23 -0.37 39.75 -6.91
CA LEU A 23 -0.70 38.61 -6.05
C LEU A 23 -0.27 37.23 -6.60
N ALA A 24 0.92 36.77 -6.21
CA ALA A 24 1.27 35.37 -6.28
C ALA A 24 0.40 34.63 -5.26
N LEU A 25 -0.75 34.11 -5.69
CA LEU A 25 -1.53 33.12 -4.95
C LEU A 25 -0.62 31.91 -4.74
N ALA A 26 0.02 31.86 -3.57
CA ALA A 26 0.72 30.69 -3.10
C ALA A 26 -0.32 29.57 -2.98
N PHE A 27 -0.34 28.67 -3.96
CA PHE A 27 -0.88 27.33 -3.76
C PHE A 27 0.01 26.68 -2.70
N ALA A 28 -0.33 26.89 -1.43
CA ALA A 28 0.11 26.05 -0.33
C ALA A 28 -0.52 24.68 -0.58
N GLY A 29 0.08 23.92 -1.51
CA GLY A 29 -0.24 22.52 -1.69
C GLY A 29 -0.06 21.85 -0.34
N CYS A 30 -1.12 21.23 0.17
CA CYS A 30 -1.02 20.39 1.34
C CYS A 30 0.08 19.36 1.05
N ALA A 31 1.20 19.44 1.77
CA ALA A 31 2.19 18.38 1.75
C ALA A 31 1.52 17.15 2.37
N SER A 32 0.98 16.26 1.53
CA SER A 32 0.48 14.96 1.97
C SER A 32 1.68 14.16 2.46
N THR A 33 1.92 14.18 3.77
CA THR A 33 2.84 13.24 4.40
C THR A 33 2.27 11.85 4.14
N VAL A 34 2.93 11.04 3.31
CA VAL A 34 2.57 9.64 3.12
C VAL A 34 2.57 9.00 4.51
N PRO A 35 1.43 8.49 5.00
CA PRO A 35 1.39 7.87 6.31
C PRO A 35 2.45 6.76 6.36
N THR A 36 3.33 6.80 7.33
CA THR A 36 4.35 5.75 7.54
C THR A 36 3.83 4.65 8.46
N ALA A 37 2.77 4.95 9.22
CA ALA A 37 2.14 4.03 10.18
C ALA A 37 0.79 3.54 9.66
N ALA A 38 0.46 2.29 10.00
CA ALA A 38 -0.86 1.77 9.70
C ALA A 38 -1.95 2.37 10.61
N PRO A 39 -3.21 2.42 10.16
CA PRO A 39 -4.33 2.85 10.99
C PRO A 39 -4.40 2.06 12.29
N ARG A 40 -4.93 2.72 13.33
CA ARG A 40 -5.18 2.11 14.64
C ARG A 40 -6.62 2.35 15.05
N SER A 41 -7.13 1.49 15.93
CA SER A 41 -8.46 1.63 16.52
C SER A 41 -8.39 1.51 18.04
N ALA A 42 -9.48 1.80 18.75
CA ALA A 42 -9.56 1.55 20.19
C ALA A 42 -9.86 0.07 20.54
N VAL A 43 -10.00 -0.80 19.54
CA VAL A 43 -10.39 -2.21 19.72
C VAL A 43 -9.20 -3.02 20.24
N SER A 44 -9.44 -3.86 21.26
CA SER A 44 -8.41 -4.75 21.80
C SER A 44 -8.03 -5.84 20.79
N PRO A 45 -6.80 -6.38 20.83
CA PRO A 45 -6.39 -7.47 19.95
C PRO A 45 -7.31 -8.70 20.00
N GLU A 46 -7.82 -9.06 21.18
CA GLU A 46 -8.70 -10.21 21.40
C GLU A 46 -10.07 -9.97 20.74
N THR A 47 -10.58 -8.74 20.87
CA THR A 47 -11.85 -8.33 20.26
C THR A 47 -11.72 -8.31 18.74
N ALA A 48 -10.62 -7.74 18.21
CA ALA A 48 -10.35 -7.73 16.77
C ALA A 48 -10.22 -9.14 16.20
N LEU A 49 -9.53 -10.05 16.90
CA LEU A 49 -9.43 -11.45 16.50
C LEU A 49 -10.79 -12.13 16.49
N THR A 50 -11.62 -11.89 17.51
CA THR A 50 -12.98 -12.44 17.58
C THR A 50 -13.85 -11.96 16.42
N LEU A 51 -13.81 -10.65 16.13
CA LEU A 51 -14.55 -10.07 15.00
C LEU A 51 -14.05 -10.60 13.65
N ALA A 52 -12.73 -10.75 13.49
CA ALA A 52 -12.14 -11.35 12.30
C ALA A 52 -12.58 -12.80 12.12
N GLN A 53 -12.62 -13.60 13.19
CA GLN A 53 -13.08 -14.99 13.16
C GLN A 53 -14.56 -15.09 12.79
N ILE A 54 -15.42 -14.24 13.37
CA ILE A 54 -16.84 -14.19 13.01
C ILE A 54 -17.00 -13.85 11.53
N THR A 55 -16.28 -12.83 11.06
CA THR A 55 -16.33 -12.39 9.66
C THR A 55 -15.85 -13.48 8.71
N ALA A 56 -14.68 -14.07 8.98
CA ALA A 56 -14.14 -15.18 8.19
C ALA A 56 -15.10 -16.37 8.12
N ARG A 57 -15.70 -16.77 9.25
CA ARG A 57 -16.69 -17.87 9.28
C ARG A 57 -17.91 -17.57 8.42
N SER A 58 -18.39 -16.33 8.41
CA SER A 58 -19.57 -15.94 7.60
C SER A 58 -19.34 -16.07 6.09
N VAL A 59 -18.07 -16.00 5.65
CA VAL A 59 -17.67 -16.13 4.23
C VAL A 59 -16.94 -17.44 3.92
N GLY A 60 -16.93 -18.42 4.83
CA GLY A 60 -16.22 -19.70 4.65
C GLY A 60 -14.68 -19.55 4.54
N GLY A 61 -14.16 -18.47 5.11
CA GLY A 61 -12.79 -18.00 5.04
C GLY A 61 -11.92 -18.38 6.24
N GLN A 62 -10.79 -17.70 6.37
CA GLN A 62 -9.80 -17.89 7.44
C GLN A 62 -9.30 -16.54 7.98
N VAL A 63 -8.58 -16.57 9.10
CA VAL A 63 -8.00 -15.39 9.74
C VAL A 63 -6.49 -15.47 9.74
N PHE A 64 -5.82 -14.35 9.51
CA PHE A 64 -4.36 -14.23 9.57
C PHE A 64 -3.93 -13.01 10.38
N THR A 65 -2.80 -13.14 11.05
CA THR A 65 -2.05 -12.02 11.64
C THR A 65 -0.93 -11.59 10.70
N VAL A 66 -0.58 -10.31 10.72
CA VAL A 66 0.43 -9.75 9.84
C VAL A 66 1.83 -9.88 10.46
N ALA A 67 2.81 -10.28 9.67
CA ALA A 67 4.21 -10.34 10.13
C ALA A 67 4.84 -8.94 10.22
N PRO A 68 5.77 -8.68 11.17
CA PRO A 68 6.40 -7.37 11.37
C PRO A 68 7.49 -7.06 10.33
N THR A 69 7.17 -7.17 9.04
CA THR A 69 8.09 -6.84 7.93
C THR A 69 7.94 -5.39 7.47
N GLY A 70 6.76 -4.78 7.70
CA GLY A 70 6.44 -3.43 7.24
C GLY A 70 6.21 -3.30 5.73
N SER A 71 6.17 -4.41 4.97
CA SER A 71 6.00 -4.39 3.51
C SER A 71 4.64 -3.86 3.05
N MET A 72 3.64 -3.94 3.92
CA MET A 72 2.28 -3.49 3.63
C MET A 72 1.89 -2.21 4.38
N LYS A 73 2.85 -1.52 5.01
CA LYS A 73 2.60 -0.18 5.56
C LYS A 73 2.32 0.80 4.41
N PRO A 74 1.45 1.81 4.58
CA PRO A 74 0.61 2.06 5.76
C PRO A 74 -0.72 1.32 5.75
N THR A 75 -1.02 0.42 4.81
CA THR A 75 -2.35 -0.21 4.78
C THR A 75 -2.58 -1.13 5.97
N LEU A 76 -1.59 -1.94 6.32
CA LEU A 76 -1.63 -2.90 7.43
C LEU A 76 -0.24 -3.12 8.00
N ASP A 77 -0.20 -3.48 9.28
CA ASP A 77 1.02 -3.78 10.01
C ASP A 77 0.79 -4.93 11.00
N GLU A 78 1.82 -5.27 11.76
CA GLU A 78 1.81 -6.33 12.76
C GLU A 78 0.76 -6.19 13.88
N SER A 79 0.10 -5.03 14.01
CA SER A 79 -1.03 -4.82 14.93
C SER A 79 -2.39 -5.14 14.31
N SER A 80 -2.43 -5.48 13.02
CA SER A 80 -3.65 -5.73 12.25
C SER A 80 -3.97 -7.21 12.18
N VAL A 81 -5.27 -7.53 12.21
CA VAL A 81 -5.81 -8.87 11.95
C VAL A 81 -6.63 -8.83 10.66
N VAL A 82 -6.47 -9.80 9.78
CA VAL A 82 -7.21 -9.84 8.51
C VAL A 82 -8.12 -11.06 8.42
N ALA A 83 -9.33 -10.85 7.93
CA ALA A 83 -10.22 -11.93 7.50
C ALA A 83 -10.06 -12.12 5.99
N VAL A 84 -9.93 -13.38 5.59
CA VAL A 84 -9.62 -13.79 4.22
C VAL A 84 -10.73 -14.69 3.71
N GLU A 85 -11.35 -14.31 2.59
CA GLU A 85 -12.35 -15.11 1.89
C GLU A 85 -11.70 -16.02 0.84
N LYS A 86 -12.38 -17.14 0.55
CA LYS A 86 -12.05 -17.99 -0.60
C LYS A 86 -12.81 -17.48 -1.82
N VAL A 87 -12.09 -17.06 -2.84
CA VAL A 87 -12.63 -16.58 -4.12
C VAL A 87 -11.99 -17.35 -5.25
N ALA A 88 -12.65 -17.43 -6.41
CA ALA A 88 -12.02 -18.07 -7.56
C ALA A 88 -10.85 -17.20 -8.03
N PHE A 89 -9.74 -17.83 -8.45
CA PHE A 89 -8.56 -17.10 -8.93
C PHE A 89 -8.88 -16.17 -10.11
N SER A 90 -9.85 -16.55 -10.95
CA SER A 90 -10.35 -15.76 -12.08
C SER A 90 -11.15 -14.51 -11.68
N GLU A 91 -11.59 -14.41 -10.42
CA GLU A 91 -12.36 -13.26 -9.90
C GLU A 91 -11.46 -12.19 -9.27
N LEU A 92 -10.16 -12.47 -9.18
CA LEU A 92 -9.16 -11.54 -8.67
C LEU A 92 -9.06 -10.31 -9.57
N ARG A 93 -8.82 -9.17 -8.95
CA ARG A 93 -8.70 -7.88 -9.64
C ARG A 93 -7.45 -7.16 -9.16
N GLN A 94 -6.90 -6.34 -10.06
CA GLN A 94 -5.84 -5.42 -9.70
C GLN A 94 -6.27 -4.58 -8.48
N GLY A 95 -5.41 -4.48 -7.47
CA GLY A 95 -5.68 -3.77 -6.22
C GLY A 95 -6.20 -4.64 -5.07
N ASP A 96 -6.64 -5.88 -5.33
CA ASP A 96 -7.01 -6.82 -4.28
C ASP A 96 -5.80 -7.10 -3.37
N ILE A 97 -6.02 -7.16 -2.05
CA ILE A 97 -5.01 -7.64 -1.11
C ILE A 97 -5.24 -9.13 -0.94
N VAL A 98 -4.22 -9.93 -1.17
CA VAL A 98 -4.32 -11.40 -1.15
C VAL A 98 -3.32 -12.01 -0.21
N ILE A 99 -3.60 -13.24 0.21
CA ILE A 99 -2.63 -14.12 0.82
C ILE A 99 -2.25 -15.20 -0.18
N TYR A 100 -0.95 -15.42 -0.35
CA TYR A 100 -0.38 -16.51 -1.12
C TYR A 100 0.72 -17.20 -0.33
N ARG A 101 1.08 -18.42 -0.71
CA ARG A 101 2.19 -19.15 -0.12
C ARG A 101 3.45 -18.88 -0.92
N SER A 102 4.52 -18.49 -0.25
CA SER A 102 5.83 -18.40 -0.88
C SER A 102 6.37 -19.78 -1.26
N VAL A 103 7.45 -19.81 -2.03
CA VAL A 103 8.22 -21.04 -2.31
C VAL A 103 8.65 -21.75 -1.03
N SER A 104 8.91 -21.01 0.06
CA SER A 104 9.26 -21.57 1.38
C SER A 104 8.03 -22.00 2.20
N GLY A 105 6.82 -21.87 1.67
CA GLY A 105 5.56 -22.28 2.29
C GLY A 105 4.95 -21.27 3.27
N PHE A 106 5.60 -20.12 3.48
CA PHE A 106 5.10 -19.07 4.38
C PHE A 106 3.96 -18.28 3.73
N PRO A 107 2.88 -17.96 4.46
CA PRO A 107 1.85 -17.06 3.96
C PRO A 107 2.40 -15.63 3.87
N ILE A 108 2.27 -15.01 2.68
CA ILE A 108 2.64 -13.61 2.42
C ILE A 108 1.36 -12.86 2.06
N VAL A 109 1.21 -11.64 2.60
CA VAL A 109 0.12 -10.72 2.29
C VAL A 109 0.65 -9.55 1.45
N HIS A 110 0.14 -9.39 0.23
CA HIS A 110 0.49 -8.29 -0.68
C HIS A 110 -0.68 -7.90 -1.58
N ARG A 111 -0.53 -6.76 -2.26
CA ARG A 111 -1.53 -6.26 -3.21
C ARG A 111 -1.25 -6.74 -4.62
N LEU A 112 -2.30 -7.16 -5.33
CA LEU A 112 -2.23 -7.48 -6.75
C LEU A 112 -1.90 -6.21 -7.54
N TYR A 113 -0.75 -6.22 -8.20
CA TYR A 113 -0.23 -5.07 -8.94
C TYR A 113 -0.59 -5.15 -10.41
N GLU A 114 -0.38 -6.29 -11.07
CA GLU A 114 -0.62 -6.45 -12.51
C GLU A 114 -0.91 -7.90 -12.85
N HIS A 115 -1.83 -8.14 -13.78
CA HIS A 115 -2.10 -9.47 -14.30
C HIS A 115 -1.13 -9.78 -15.44
N HIS A 116 -0.41 -10.89 -15.34
CA HIS A 116 0.60 -11.31 -16.31
C HIS A 116 0.41 -12.79 -16.67
N GLY A 117 -0.23 -13.03 -17.82
CA GLY A 117 -0.57 -14.39 -18.27
C GLY A 117 -1.56 -15.06 -17.33
N ASP A 118 -1.19 -16.22 -16.79
CA ASP A 118 -2.00 -16.98 -15.81
C ASP A 118 -1.61 -16.68 -14.34
N SER A 119 -0.95 -15.55 -14.12
CA SER A 119 -0.40 -15.17 -12.82
C SER A 119 -0.62 -13.69 -12.52
N TRP A 120 -0.49 -13.33 -11.25
CA TRP A 120 -0.49 -11.95 -10.79
C TRP A 120 0.89 -11.57 -10.27
N LEU A 121 1.40 -10.45 -10.77
CA LEU A 121 2.47 -9.73 -10.12
C LEU A 121 1.92 -9.03 -8.88
N VAL A 122 2.65 -9.10 -7.77
CA VAL A 122 2.25 -8.50 -6.51
C VAL A 122 3.28 -7.51 -6.00
N LEU A 123 2.80 -6.55 -5.22
CA LEU A 123 3.62 -5.50 -4.65
C LEU A 123 3.14 -5.22 -3.23
N GLY A 124 4.06 -5.23 -2.27
CA GLY A 124 3.80 -4.66 -0.96
C GLY A 124 3.61 -3.16 -1.05
N ASP A 125 2.64 -2.60 -0.33
CA ASP A 125 2.32 -1.16 -0.38
C ASP A 125 3.52 -0.26 0.00
N ASN A 126 4.51 -0.78 0.72
CA ASN A 126 5.75 -0.10 1.09
C ASN A 126 6.99 -0.58 0.30
N ASN A 127 6.82 -1.48 -0.67
CA ASN A 127 7.92 -2.00 -1.46
C ASN A 127 8.18 -1.07 -2.66
N GLY A 128 9.46 -0.83 -2.99
CA GLY A 128 9.85 -0.02 -4.15
C GLY A 128 9.86 -0.78 -5.48
N THR A 129 9.72 -2.11 -5.44
CA THR A 129 9.80 -2.99 -6.61
C THR A 129 8.83 -4.14 -6.46
N VAL A 130 8.27 -4.60 -7.59
CA VAL A 130 7.43 -5.80 -7.67
C VAL A 130 8.16 -7.00 -7.06
N ASP A 131 7.39 -7.83 -6.36
CA ASP A 131 7.90 -9.03 -5.73
C ASP A 131 8.43 -10.03 -6.76
N ARG A 132 9.48 -10.76 -6.38
CA ARG A 132 10.12 -11.75 -7.29
C ARG A 132 9.23 -12.97 -7.55
N GLU A 133 8.31 -13.25 -6.65
CA GLU A 133 7.39 -14.38 -6.74
C GLU A 133 6.01 -13.90 -7.17
N ALA A 134 5.49 -14.48 -8.25
CA ALA A 134 4.14 -14.22 -8.72
C ALA A 134 3.11 -15.09 -7.99
N VAL A 135 1.89 -14.58 -7.91
CA VAL A 135 0.74 -15.31 -7.39
C VAL A 135 0.09 -16.07 -8.52
N THR A 136 -0.04 -17.38 -8.35
CA THR A 136 -0.64 -18.32 -9.29
C THR A 136 -1.83 -19.01 -8.63
N ALA A 137 -2.69 -19.66 -9.41
CA ALA A 137 -3.79 -20.44 -8.86
C ALA A 137 -3.32 -21.53 -7.86
N ALA A 138 -2.08 -22.02 -8.01
CA ALA A 138 -1.53 -23.08 -7.15
C ALA A 138 -1.03 -22.58 -5.79
N ASN A 139 -0.54 -21.34 -5.68
CA ASN A 139 -0.04 -20.78 -4.43
C ASN A 139 -0.99 -19.78 -3.76
N PHE A 140 -2.08 -19.39 -4.44
CA PHE A 140 -3.12 -18.53 -3.90
C PHE A 140 -3.86 -19.18 -2.73
N VAL A 141 -4.05 -18.43 -1.64
CA VAL A 141 -4.76 -18.88 -0.43
C VAL A 141 -6.15 -18.26 -0.35
N GLY A 142 -6.24 -16.94 -0.59
CA GLY A 142 -7.50 -16.22 -0.52
C GLY A 142 -7.31 -14.70 -0.62
N ARG A 143 -8.43 -13.98 -0.73
CA ARG A 143 -8.47 -12.51 -0.78
C ARG A 143 -8.85 -11.94 0.59
N VAL A 144 -8.19 -10.88 1.02
CA VAL A 144 -8.56 -10.16 2.23
C VAL A 144 -9.89 -9.44 2.00
N CYS A 145 -10.91 -9.76 2.80
CA CYS A 145 -12.22 -9.13 2.74
C CYS A 145 -12.46 -8.13 3.87
N ALA A 146 -11.71 -8.21 4.97
CA ALA A 146 -11.78 -7.24 6.06
C ALA A 146 -10.45 -7.11 6.81
N ILE A 147 -10.14 -5.89 7.26
CA ILE A 147 -8.97 -5.56 8.08
C ILE A 147 -9.47 -5.01 9.42
N PHE A 148 -8.97 -5.57 10.52
CA PHE A 148 -9.28 -5.16 11.88
C PHE A 148 -8.02 -4.56 12.51
N TYR A 149 -8.02 -3.23 12.65
CA TYR A 149 -6.97 -2.50 13.34
C TYR A 149 -7.15 -2.58 14.85
N THR A 150 -6.06 -2.59 15.61
CA THR A 150 -6.09 -2.69 17.08
C THR A 150 -5.47 -1.48 17.76
N SER A 151 -5.67 -1.38 19.07
CA SER A 151 -5.13 -0.30 19.92
C SER A 151 -3.65 -0.42 20.22
N SER A 152 -3.05 -1.61 20.04
CA SER A 152 -1.67 -1.88 20.40
C SER A 152 -0.79 -1.93 19.15
N GLY A 153 -0.02 -0.87 18.90
CA GLY A 153 1.15 -0.97 18.03
C GLY A 153 2.06 -2.07 18.58
N ALA A 154 2.28 -3.13 17.80
CA ALA A 154 2.71 -4.41 18.33
C ALA A 154 4.02 -4.35 19.11
N GLY A 155 4.05 -5.07 20.22
CA GLY A 155 5.26 -5.29 20.98
C GLY A 155 5.06 -6.26 22.14
N THR A 156 4.44 -7.43 21.90
CA THR A 156 4.58 -8.70 22.65
C THR A 156 3.35 -9.62 22.44
N ALA A 157 3.31 -10.36 21.33
CA ALA A 157 2.57 -11.63 21.29
C ALA A 157 3.27 -12.56 20.29
N ALA A 158 4.13 -13.39 20.86
CA ALA A 158 4.99 -14.37 20.23
C ALA A 158 4.32 -15.19 19.11
N ALA A 159 5.00 -15.26 17.96
CA ALA A 159 5.45 -16.50 17.34
C ALA A 159 4.71 -17.81 17.70
N THR A 160 3.40 -17.93 17.40
CA THR A 160 2.73 -19.23 17.27
C THR A 160 1.44 -19.10 16.45
N ALA A 161 1.55 -18.78 15.16
CA ALA A 161 0.44 -18.98 14.21
C ALA A 161 0.76 -20.16 13.28
N PHE A 162 0.89 -21.35 13.88
CA PHE A 162 0.66 -22.58 13.15
C PHE A 162 -0.83 -22.65 12.86
N ALA A 163 -1.16 -22.90 11.59
CA ALA A 163 -2.51 -23.17 11.11
C ALA A 163 -3.25 -24.11 12.08
N GLN A 164 -4.26 -23.58 12.78
CA GLN A 164 -5.22 -24.44 13.46
C GLN A 164 -6.21 -24.95 12.42
N ARG A 165 -6.18 -26.28 12.24
CA ARG A 165 -7.06 -27.08 11.39
C ARG A 165 -8.49 -27.06 11.90
#